data_AF-Q4D447-F1
#
_entry.id   AF-Q4D447-F1
#
_cell.length_a   1.000
_cell.length_b   1.000
_cell.length_c   1.000
_cell.angle_alpha   90.00
_cell.angle_beta   90.00
_cell.angle_gamma   90.00
#
_symmetry.space_group_name_H-M   'P 1'
#
loop_
_entity.id
_entity.type
_entity.pdbx_description
1 polymer ?
#
loop_
_entity_poly.entity_id
_entity_poly.type
_entity_poly.pdbx_seq_one_letter_code
_entity_poly.pdbx_strand_id
1 'polypeptide(L)'
;MGGITQIEADPADTTRYLSPTVRFRIPDGDSESRPKTALTTLTLLGVIYTASISGGYGLEESVSAGGPLLTIIFLFLIPFLWGIPVSLCVAELSCAIPSNAGPIMWVNVSCASWFTFCTVIWTA
;
A
#
# COMPACT_ATOMS: atom_id res chain seq x y z
N MET A 1 -36.20 -2.66 39.08
CA MET A 1 -36.43 -3.43 37.84
C MET A 1 -37.13 -2.52 36.85
N GLY A 2 -36.62 -2.42 35.63
CA GLY A 2 -37.06 -1.47 34.60
C GLY A 2 -36.03 -0.35 34.46
N GLY A 3 -35.19 -0.27 33.43
CA GLY A 3 -35.24 -0.94 32.13
C GLY A 3 -34.77 0.10 31.12
N ILE A 4 -33.46 0.09 30.85
CA ILE A 4 -32.73 0.67 29.72
C ILE A 4 -33.45 1.83 29.01
N THR A 5 -33.06 3.05 29.40
CA THR A 5 -33.20 4.26 28.59
C THR A 5 -32.78 3.95 27.15
N GLN A 6 -33.76 4.03 26.23
CA GLN A 6 -33.52 4.02 24.80
C GLN A 6 -32.41 5.04 24.51
N ILE A 7 -31.30 4.55 23.97
CA ILE A 7 -30.29 5.40 23.36
C ILE A 7 -31.01 6.03 22.18
N GLU A 8 -31.47 7.26 22.36
CA GLU A 8 -32.04 8.08 21.32
C GLU A 8 -31.00 8.14 20.20
N ALA A 9 -31.29 7.43 19.10
CA ALA A 9 -30.42 7.42 17.95
C ALA A 9 -30.44 8.84 17.37
N ASP A 10 -29.36 9.58 17.57
CA ASP A 10 -29.17 10.88 16.96
C ASP A 10 -29.38 10.72 15.44
N PRO A 11 -30.36 11.39 14.82
CA PRO A 11 -30.69 11.18 13.41
C PRO A 11 -29.52 11.48 12.47
N ALA A 12 -28.53 12.26 12.91
CA ALA A 12 -27.29 12.48 12.18
C ALA A 12 -26.40 11.22 12.09
N ASP A 13 -26.55 10.27 13.02
CA ASP A 13 -25.76 9.03 13.13
C ASP A 13 -26.19 7.93 12.15
N THR A 14 -27.33 8.09 11.46
CA THR A 14 -27.77 7.14 10.41
C THR A 14 -26.72 6.98 9.31
N THR A 15 -25.93 8.04 9.06
CA THR A 15 -24.82 8.01 8.10
C THR A 15 -23.62 7.20 8.59
N ARG A 16 -23.42 7.04 9.92
CA ARG A 16 -22.29 6.28 10.50
C ARG A 16 -22.49 4.77 10.40
N TYR A 17 -23.72 4.27 10.38
CA TYR A 17 -23.99 2.83 10.25
C TYR A 17 -23.86 2.30 8.81
N LEU A 18 -24.04 3.15 7.79
CA LEU A 18 -24.00 2.72 6.38
C LEU A 18 -22.58 2.55 5.83
N SER A 19 -21.55 3.02 6.53
CA SER A 19 -20.16 2.79 6.17
C SER A 19 -19.40 2.21 7.35
N PRO A 20 -19.40 0.87 7.51
CA PRO A 20 -18.50 0.19 8.45
C PRO A 20 -17.04 0.23 7.95
N THR A 21 -16.67 1.26 7.18
CA THR A 21 -15.28 1.68 6.98
C THR A 21 -14.72 1.93 8.37
N VAL A 22 -13.94 0.98 8.87
CA VAL A 22 -13.12 1.15 10.07
C VAL A 22 -12.28 2.40 9.83
N ARG A 23 -12.73 3.54 10.36
CA ARG A 23 -11.98 4.78 10.28
C ARG A 23 -10.77 4.60 11.17
N PHE A 24 -9.63 4.28 10.58
CA PHE A 24 -8.35 4.51 11.24
C PHE A 24 -8.33 5.97 11.68
N ARG A 25 -8.18 6.22 12.98
CA ARG A 25 -8.01 7.57 13.52
C ARG A 25 -6.77 8.15 12.84
N ILE A 26 -6.96 9.16 12.01
CA ILE A 26 -5.86 10.05 11.62
C ILE A 26 -5.39 10.67 12.95
N PRO A 27 -4.12 10.52 13.34
CA PRO A 27 -3.62 11.19 14.54
C PRO A 27 -3.96 12.68 14.45
N ASP A 28 -4.69 13.21 15.43
CA ASP A 28 -4.97 14.65 15.53
C ASP A 28 -3.60 15.36 15.58
N GLY A 29 -3.42 16.33 14.68
CA GLY A 29 -2.13 16.82 14.21
C GLY A 29 -1.39 17.78 15.15
N ASP A 30 -1.36 17.50 16.44
CA ASP A 30 -0.70 18.33 17.44
C ASP A 30 0.40 17.54 18.16
N SER A 31 1.63 17.70 17.66
CA SER A 31 2.92 17.33 18.29
C SER A 31 3.49 15.92 18.13
N GLU A 32 2.90 15.04 17.32
CA GLU A 32 3.56 13.76 17.02
C GLU A 32 4.85 14.02 16.21
N SER A 33 5.99 13.83 16.87
CA SER A 33 7.32 14.06 16.31
C SER A 33 7.43 13.39 14.94
N ARG A 34 7.87 14.12 13.91
CA ARG A 34 8.15 13.58 12.57
C ARG A 34 8.82 12.21 12.75
N PRO A 35 8.19 11.10 12.34
CA PRO A 35 8.77 9.79 12.57
C PRO A 35 10.17 9.83 11.98
N LYS A 36 11.18 9.54 12.82
CA LYS A 36 12.55 9.40 12.36
C LYS A 36 12.54 8.41 11.20
N THR A 37 13.24 8.75 10.11
CA THR A 37 13.38 7.84 8.97
C THR A 37 13.93 6.52 9.49
N ALA A 38 13.06 5.52 9.65
CA ALA A 38 13.41 4.26 10.31
C ALA A 38 14.40 3.45 9.47
N LEU A 39 14.44 3.71 8.16
CA LEU A 39 15.25 3.01 7.20
C LEU A 39 16.17 3.99 6.46
N THR A 40 17.46 3.70 6.46
CA THR A 40 18.42 4.32 5.54
C THR A 40 18.06 3.94 4.09
N THR A 41 18.35 4.81 3.13
CA THR A 41 18.06 4.57 1.69
C THR A 41 18.61 3.23 1.20
N LEU A 42 19.79 2.82 1.66
CA LEU A 42 20.40 1.53 1.30
C LEU A 42 19.61 0.33 1.87
N THR A 43 19.21 0.40 3.14
CA THR A 43 18.39 -0.66 3.77
C THR A 43 17.04 -0.76 3.08
N LEU A 44 16.42 0.38 2.77
CA LEU A 44 15.16 0.43 2.02
C LEU A 44 15.31 -0.22 0.63
N LEU A 45 16.40 0.07 -0.09
CA LEU A 45 16.70 -0.57 -1.37
C LEU A 45 16.85 -2.09 -1.23
N GLY A 46 17.54 -2.57 -0.19
CA GLY A 46 17.69 -4.00 0.09
C GLY A 46 16.35 -4.70 0.40
N VAL A 47 15.48 -4.04 1.17
CA VAL A 47 14.13 -4.54 1.46
C VAL A 47 13.28 -4.61 0.18
N ILE A 48 13.29 -3.56 -0.65
CA ILE A 48 12.57 -3.57 -1.93
C ILE A 48 13.10 -4.66 -2.87
N TYR A 49 14.43 -4.81 -2.98
CA TYR A 49 15.04 -5.84 -3.82
C TYR A 49 14.59 -7.25 -3.42
N THR A 50 14.60 -7.53 -2.11
CA THR A 50 14.17 -8.82 -1.57
C THR A 50 12.67 -9.04 -1.75
N ALA A 51 11.85 -7.99 -1.59
CA ALA A 51 10.41 -8.06 -1.77
C ALA A 51 9.98 -8.25 -3.23
N SER A 52 10.72 -7.69 -4.20
CA SER A 52 10.32 -7.69 -5.61
C SER A 52 10.88 -8.84 -6.42
N ILE A 53 12.19 -9.09 -6.31
CA ILE A 53 12.87 -10.02 -7.21
C ILE A 53 13.13 -11.34 -6.48
N SER A 54 13.72 -11.31 -5.28
CA SER A 54 14.19 -12.51 -4.53
C SER A 54 14.93 -13.59 -5.35
N GLY A 55 15.21 -13.36 -6.65
CA GLY A 55 15.66 -14.32 -7.65
C GLY A 55 15.19 -13.92 -9.08
N GLY A 56 16.10 -13.87 -10.05
CA GLY A 56 15.78 -13.55 -11.44
C GLY A 56 15.30 -14.78 -12.21
N TYR A 57 13.99 -15.00 -12.32
CA TYR A 57 13.43 -16.06 -13.15
C TYR A 57 13.37 -15.65 -14.63
N GLY A 58 13.59 -16.61 -15.53
CA GLY A 58 13.43 -16.38 -16.98
C GLY A 58 14.59 -15.67 -17.68
N LEU A 59 15.71 -15.43 -16.99
CA LEU A 59 16.92 -14.90 -17.62
C LEU A 59 17.49 -15.88 -18.65
N GLU A 60 17.45 -17.18 -18.38
CA GLU A 60 17.92 -18.22 -19.31
C GLU A 60 17.14 -18.20 -20.62
N GLU A 61 15.81 -18.12 -20.54
CA GLU A 61 14.93 -18.03 -21.71
C GLU A 61 15.16 -16.72 -22.48
N SER A 62 15.36 -15.61 -21.76
CA SER A 62 15.63 -14.31 -22.37
C SER A 62 16.95 -14.28 -23.15
N VAL A 63 18.00 -14.93 -22.61
CA VAL A 63 19.31 -15.03 -23.25
C VAL A 63 19.28 -16.02 -24.42
N SER A 64 18.51 -17.12 -24.30
CA SER A 64 18.32 -18.09 -25.38
C SER A 64 17.60 -17.47 -26.59
N ALA A 65 16.55 -16.68 -26.33
CA ALA A 65 15.74 -16.07 -27.40
C ALA A 65 16.42 -14.87 -28.08
N GLY A 66 17.00 -13.95 -27.30
CA GLY A 66 17.55 -12.68 -27.81
C GLY A 66 19.07 -12.62 -27.87
N GLY A 67 19.78 -13.57 -27.28
CA GLY A 67 21.22 -13.47 -27.02
C GLY A 67 21.54 -12.58 -25.81
N PRO A 68 22.71 -12.79 -25.18
CA PRO A 68 23.03 -12.20 -23.88
C PRO A 68 23.09 -10.66 -23.89
N LEU A 69 23.53 -10.07 -25.00
CA LEU A 69 23.66 -8.61 -25.11
C LEU A 69 22.29 -7.91 -25.17
N LEU A 70 21.33 -8.45 -25.93
CA LEU A 70 19.98 -7.89 -26.00
C LEU A 70 19.28 -8.02 -24.65
N THR A 71 19.42 -9.15 -23.96
CA THR A 71 18.86 -9.34 -22.61
C THR A 71 19.34 -8.26 -21.64
N ILE A 72 20.65 -7.99 -21.59
CA ILE A 72 21.21 -6.96 -20.70
C ILE A 72 20.67 -5.56 -21.04
N ILE A 73 20.59 -5.21 -22.32
CA ILE A 73 20.05 -3.91 -22.75
C ILE A 73 18.60 -3.76 -22.31
N PHE A 74 17.76 -4.78 -22.52
CA PHE A 74 16.36 -4.75 -22.10
C PHE A 74 16.20 -4.71 -20.57
N LEU A 75 17.06 -5.41 -19.82
CA LEU A 75 17.08 -5.35 -18.36
C LEU A 75 17.33 -3.94 -17.83
N PHE A 76 18.11 -3.11 -18.54
CA PHE A 76 18.24 -1.70 -18.20
C PHE A 76 17.07 -0.86 -18.74
N LEU A 77 16.66 -1.05 -19.99
CA LEU A 77 15.60 -0.22 -20.58
C LEU A 77 14.26 -0.34 -19.87
N ILE A 78 13.86 -1.54 -19.45
CA ILE A 78 12.56 -1.79 -18.79
C ILE A 78 12.38 -0.95 -17.52
N PRO A 79 13.27 -0.94 -16.51
CA PRO A 79 13.11 -0.11 -15.33
C PRO A 79 13.19 1.39 -15.63
N PHE A 80 13.89 1.83 -16.68
CA PHE A 80 13.88 3.24 -17.09
C PHE A 80 12.56 3.66 -17.75
N LEU A 81 12.06 2.85 -18.69
CA LEU A 81 10.83 3.17 -19.43
C LEU A 81 9.56 2.95 -18.60
N TRP A 82 9.56 1.98 -17.69
CA TRP A 82 8.38 1.60 -16.91
C TRP A 82 8.55 1.91 -15.41
N GLY A 83 9.71 1.56 -14.85
CA GLY A 83 9.96 1.71 -13.42
C GLY A 83 9.93 3.17 -12.96
N ILE A 84 10.61 4.08 -13.67
CA ILE A 84 10.62 5.52 -13.30
C ILE A 84 9.22 6.14 -13.36
N PRO A 85 8.45 6.02 -14.47
CA PRO A 85 7.10 6.58 -14.51
C PRO A 85 6.17 6.01 -13.44
N VAL A 86 6.20 4.68 -13.23
CA VAL A 86 5.37 4.03 -12.20
C VAL A 86 5.78 4.50 -10.81
N SER A 87 7.07 4.65 -10.53
CA SER A 87 7.56 5.15 -9.24
C SER A 87 7.07 6.57 -8.94
N LEU A 88 6.97 7.45 -9.95
CA LEU A 88 6.43 8.79 -9.77
C LEU A 88 4.93 8.76 -9.46
N CYS A 89 4.16 7.94 -10.20
CA CYS A 89 2.74 7.75 -9.91
C CYS A 89 2.50 7.21 -8.50
N VAL A 90 3.30 6.23 -8.06
CA VAL A 90 3.23 5.66 -6.71
C VAL A 90 3.62 6.67 -5.65
N ALA A 91 4.56 7.58 -5.92
CA ALA A 91 4.94 8.64 -4.98
C ALA A 91 3.78 9.62 -4.73
N GLU A 92 3.09 10.06 -5.78
CA GLU A 92 1.90 10.93 -5.66
C GLU A 92 0.76 10.20 -4.92
N LEU A 93 0.53 8.93 -5.28
CA LEU A 93 -0.48 8.11 -4.62
C LEU A 93 -0.16 7.90 -3.13
N SER A 94 1.11 7.64 -2.78
CA SER A 94 1.52 7.44 -1.40
C SER A 94 1.32 8.69 -0.52
N CYS A 95 1.33 9.88 -1.11
CA CYS A 95 1.05 11.13 -0.39
C CYS A 95 -0.46 11.41 -0.23
N ALA A 96 -1.31 10.88 -1.11
CA ALA A 96 -2.74 11.17 -1.11
C ALA A 96 -3.48 10.66 0.15
N ILE A 97 -3.00 9.57 0.76
CA ILE A 97 -3.56 9.03 2.01
C ILE A 97 -2.43 8.84 3.04
N PRO A 98 -2.26 9.78 3.99
CA PRO A 98 -1.20 9.70 5.00
C PRO A 98 -1.55 8.71 6.12
N SER A 99 -1.59 7.41 5.78
CA SER A 99 -1.86 6.31 6.72
C SER A 99 -0.72 5.31 6.71
N ASN A 100 -0.34 4.83 7.91
CA ASN A 100 0.69 3.80 8.06
C ASN A 100 0.22 2.40 7.60
N ALA A 101 -1.05 2.24 7.20
CA ALA A 101 -1.61 0.96 6.73
C ALA A 101 -1.29 0.64 5.25
N GLY A 102 -0.58 1.52 4.53
CA GLY A 102 -0.13 1.25 3.16
C GLY A 102 -1.27 0.89 2.19
N PRO A 103 -1.13 -0.14 1.32
CA PRO A 103 -2.15 -0.49 0.34
C PRO A 103 -3.48 -0.96 0.97
N ILE A 104 -3.47 -1.43 2.22
CA ILE A 104 -4.70 -1.81 2.94
C ILE A 104 -5.60 -0.59 3.17
N MET A 105 -5.03 0.59 3.39
CA MET A 105 -5.81 1.81 3.55
C MET A 105 -6.54 2.18 2.26
N TRP A 106 -5.92 1.95 1.10
CA TRP A 106 -6.56 2.18 -0.19
C TRP A 106 -7.78 1.29 -0.37
N VAL A 107 -7.66 0.00 -0.06
CA VAL A 107 -8.79 -0.94 -0.12
C VAL A 107 -9.88 -0.56 0.89
N ASN A 108 -9.51 -0.10 2.08
CA ASN A 108 -10.48 0.29 3.10
C ASN A 108 -11.27 1.56 2.72
N VAL A 109 -10.64 2.50 2.03
CA VAL A 109 -11.29 3.73 1.55
C VAL A 109 -12.15 3.45 0.31
N SER A 110 -11.73 2.53 -0.56
CA SER A 110 -12.42 2.24 -1.82
C SER A 110 -13.51 1.17 -1.72
N CYS A 111 -13.39 0.22 -0.77
CA CYS A 111 -14.22 -0.98 -0.71
C CYS A 111 -14.75 -1.25 0.70
N ALA A 112 -15.72 -2.16 0.81
CA ALA A 112 -16.25 -2.62 2.09
C ALA A 112 -15.18 -3.35 2.92
N SER A 113 -15.36 -3.38 4.25
CA SER A 113 -14.45 -4.00 5.22
C SER A 113 -14.09 -5.46 4.91
N TRP A 114 -14.99 -6.21 4.27
CA TRP A 114 -14.73 -7.58 3.82
C TRP A 114 -13.57 -7.67 2.81
N PHE A 115 -13.45 -6.72 1.87
CA PHE A 115 -12.33 -6.70 0.93
C PHE A 115 -11.02 -6.36 1.64
N THR A 116 -11.05 -5.45 2.62
CA THR A 116 -9.88 -5.17 3.47
C THR A 116 -9.42 -6.44 4.18
N PHE A 117 -10.34 -7.22 4.75
CA PHE A 117 -10.04 -8.51 5.38
C PHE A 117 -9.42 -9.49 4.38
N CYS A 118 -9.99 -9.64 3.18
CA CYS A 118 -9.43 -10.52 2.13
C CYS A 118 -8.02 -10.07 1.69
N THR A 119 -7.77 -8.77 1.50
CA THR A 119 -6.44 -8.26 1.13
C THR A 119 -5.40 -8.55 2.21
N VAL A 120 -5.77 -8.44 3.49
CA VAL A 120 -4.87 -8.80 4.59
C VAL A 120 -4.52 -10.28 4.53
N ILE A 121 -5.50 -11.17 4.34
CA ILE A 121 -5.24 -12.62 4.22
C ILE A 121 -4.39 -12.97 2.99
N TRP A 122 -4.53 -12.24 1.88
CA TRP A 122 -3.74 -12.49 0.68
C TRP A 122 -2.31 -11.95 0.76
N THR A 123 -2.08 -10.91 1.58
CA THR A 123 -0.76 -10.27 1.74
C THR A 123 0.03 -10.86 2.93
N ALA A 124 -0.66 -11.44 3.91
CA ALA A 124 -0.07 -12.09 5.08
C ALA A 124 0.59 -13.43 4.74
#